data_AF-A0A8J2JKV2-F1
#
_entry.id   AF-A0A8J2JKV2-F1
#
_cell.length_a   1.000
_cell.length_b   1.000
_cell.length_c   1.000
_cell.angle_alpha   90.00
_cell.angle_beta   90.00
_cell.angle_gamma   90.00
#
_symmetry.space_group_name_H-M   'P 1'
#
loop_
_entity.id
_entity.type
_entity.pdbx_description
1 polymer ?
#
loop_
_entity_poly.entity_id
_entity_poly.type
_entity_poly.pdbx_seq_one_letter_code
_entity_poly.pdbx_strand_id
1 'polypeptide(L)'
;MSSIPSILTRNGTSVKSIVKVVNDEVSTLGEAPYWDSANQVLYYVDVLGGTFNRLNPVTGELRKVNKGIGVQFIIPYADGSGNFITSRKHEIWRLNFENETNTVLARVRPELPERENFNDAKCDAKGRLFVGTILYDEQGNKVPYGGALYRLDGDQVTQVAHGFTVSNETGNLTNQRVLIDCDTSPDFVPEEFPDGLIVDKQGFIWIAMWNGSRVVKIDADLARVVDQVRLENVTIPSSLAPGYYQGNDGYFITTATVGIPPEKLRPDDGKILHISFQGGEMHTFKP
;
A
#
# COMPACT_ATOMS: atom_id res chain seq x y z
N MET A 1 -3.86 26.97 -13.72
CA MET A 1 -3.98 25.82 -12.80
C MET A 1 -5.18 25.01 -13.26
N SER A 2 -4.98 23.99 -14.10
CA SER A 2 -6.10 23.17 -14.56
C SER A 2 -6.50 22.21 -13.44
N SER A 3 -7.61 22.50 -12.77
CA SER A 3 -8.25 21.56 -11.87
C SER A 3 -8.70 20.34 -12.68
N ILE A 4 -8.03 19.21 -12.51
CA ILE A 4 -8.56 17.92 -12.98
C ILE A 4 -9.82 17.65 -12.14
N PRO A 5 -11.03 17.62 -12.72
CA PRO A 5 -12.26 17.37 -11.97
C PRO A 5 -12.20 16.00 -11.30
N SER A 6 -12.67 15.90 -10.05
CA SER A 6 -12.85 14.65 -9.31
C SER A 6 -14.08 13.90 -9.82
N ILE A 7 -14.02 13.40 -11.06
CA ILE A 7 -15.19 12.82 -11.73
C ILE A 7 -14.82 11.51 -12.40
N LEU A 8 -15.25 10.42 -11.76
CA LEU A 8 -15.54 9.16 -12.44
C LEU A 8 -16.56 9.40 -13.53
N THR A 9 -16.10 9.41 -14.78
CA THR A 9 -16.99 9.42 -15.94
C THR A 9 -17.25 7.98 -16.38
N ARG A 10 -18.43 7.45 -16.05
CA ARG A 10 -18.96 6.23 -16.65
C ARG A 10 -20.02 6.63 -17.67
N ASN A 11 -19.81 6.34 -18.95
CA ASN A 11 -20.74 6.68 -20.03
C ASN A 11 -21.16 8.16 -20.07
N GLY A 12 -20.25 9.09 -19.73
CA GLY A 12 -20.54 10.54 -19.70
C GLY A 12 -21.32 11.03 -18.47
N THR A 13 -21.53 10.19 -17.46
CA THR A 13 -22.17 10.59 -16.19
C THR A 13 -21.15 10.62 -15.06
N SER A 14 -21.13 11.71 -14.30
CA SER A 14 -20.30 11.91 -13.12
C SER A 14 -20.73 11.00 -11.98
N VAL A 15 -19.87 10.08 -11.55
CA VAL A 15 -20.09 9.25 -10.36
C VAL A 15 -19.45 9.94 -9.16
N LYS A 16 -20.28 10.28 -8.16
CA LYS A 16 -19.83 10.93 -6.93
C LYS A 16 -19.19 9.91 -6.00
N SER A 17 -17.95 10.14 -5.59
CA SER A 17 -17.30 9.38 -4.51
C SER A 17 -17.83 9.79 -3.15
N ILE A 18 -17.94 8.84 -2.23
CA ILE A 18 -18.25 9.04 -0.81
C ILE A 18 -17.04 8.56 -0.03
N VAL A 19 -16.47 9.44 0.79
CA VAL A 19 -15.34 9.12 1.68
C VAL A 19 -15.87 9.08 3.10
N LYS A 20 -15.61 7.99 3.82
CA LYS A 20 -15.97 7.81 5.22
C LYS A 20 -14.75 7.43 6.04
N VAL A 21 -14.59 8.04 7.21
CA VAL A 21 -13.70 7.52 8.25
C VAL A 21 -14.33 6.27 8.84
N VAL A 22 -13.55 5.21 8.97
CA VAL A 22 -14.02 3.90 9.43
C VAL A 22 -13.84 3.73 10.93
N ASN A 23 -12.78 4.30 11.48
CA ASN A 23 -12.51 4.35 12.92
C ASN A 23 -11.61 5.55 13.26
N ASP A 24 -11.57 5.93 14.54
CA ASP A 24 -10.78 7.06 15.03
C ASP A 24 -9.35 6.71 15.45
N GLU A 25 -8.92 5.44 15.28
CA GLU A 25 -7.53 5.07 15.55
C GLU A 25 -6.60 5.77 14.57
N VAL A 26 -5.53 6.35 15.09
CA VAL A 26 -4.51 7.04 14.31
C VAL A 26 -3.26 6.16 14.24
N SER A 27 -2.90 5.74 13.03
CA SER A 27 -1.62 5.12 12.75
C SER A 27 -0.52 6.15 12.48
N THR A 28 0.69 5.81 12.91
CA THR A 28 1.86 6.63 12.54
C THR A 28 2.17 6.46 11.06
N LEU A 29 2.20 5.20 10.60
CA LEU A 29 2.29 4.83 9.20
C LEU A 29 1.42 3.59 8.95
N GLY A 30 0.14 3.83 8.64
CA GLY A 30 -0.78 2.75 8.27
C GLY A 30 -0.39 2.20 6.89
N GLU A 31 -0.34 0.88 6.72
CA GLU A 31 0.12 0.24 5.49
C GLU A 31 -0.52 -1.12 5.23
N ALA A 32 -0.30 -1.63 4.01
CA ALA A 32 -0.61 -2.99 3.58
C ALA A 32 -2.02 -3.48 4.02
N PRO A 33 -3.09 -2.75 3.69
CA PRO A 33 -4.44 -3.19 4.01
C PRO A 33 -4.79 -4.48 3.28
N TYR A 34 -5.55 -5.34 3.96
CA TYR A 34 -6.12 -6.56 3.40
C TYR A 34 -7.53 -6.78 3.96
N TRP A 35 -8.52 -6.91 3.08
CA TRP A 35 -9.89 -7.18 3.46
C TRP A 35 -10.18 -8.68 3.49
N ASP A 36 -10.57 -9.18 4.66
CA ASP A 36 -11.11 -10.52 4.82
C ASP A 36 -12.64 -10.47 4.67
N SER A 37 -13.12 -10.77 3.47
CA SER A 37 -14.55 -10.76 3.17
C SER A 37 -15.33 -11.84 3.92
N ALA A 38 -14.70 -12.96 4.31
CA ALA A 38 -15.41 -14.03 5.01
C ALA A 38 -15.78 -13.60 6.44
N ASN A 39 -14.86 -12.90 7.11
CA ASN A 39 -15.04 -12.45 8.49
C ASN A 39 -15.45 -10.97 8.60
N GLN A 40 -15.53 -10.24 7.49
CA GLN A 40 -15.87 -8.81 7.42
C GLN A 40 -14.95 -7.94 8.29
N VAL A 41 -13.64 -8.20 8.21
CA VAL A 41 -12.60 -7.46 8.95
C VAL A 41 -11.48 -7.00 8.03
N LEU A 42 -10.91 -5.84 8.35
CA LEU A 42 -9.75 -5.28 7.68
C LEU A 42 -8.50 -5.59 8.50
N TYR A 43 -7.52 -6.23 7.89
CA TYR A 43 -6.17 -6.30 8.41
C TYR A 43 -5.32 -5.16 7.83
N TYR A 44 -4.41 -4.61 8.60
CA TYR A 44 -3.43 -3.62 8.14
C TYR A 44 -2.25 -3.55 9.13
N VAL A 45 -1.21 -2.81 8.77
CA VAL A 45 -0.01 -2.64 9.60
C VAL A 45 0.09 -1.18 10.05
N ASP A 46 0.52 -0.91 11.27
CA ASP A 46 1.16 0.37 11.61
C ASP A 46 2.67 0.14 11.70
N VAL A 47 3.39 0.52 10.64
CA VAL A 47 4.81 0.20 10.46
C VAL A 47 5.66 0.79 11.59
N LEU A 48 5.39 2.05 11.90
CA LEU A 48 6.12 2.81 12.92
C LEU A 48 5.50 2.63 14.32
N GLY A 49 4.22 2.30 14.41
CA GLY A 49 3.59 1.82 15.65
C GLY A 49 4.01 0.40 16.05
N GLY A 50 4.53 -0.39 15.10
CA GLY A 50 5.02 -1.75 15.35
C GLY A 50 3.92 -2.80 15.49
N THR A 51 2.73 -2.58 14.92
CA THR A 51 1.56 -3.43 15.14
C THR A 51 0.97 -4.00 13.86
N PHE A 52 0.54 -5.26 13.92
CA PHE A 52 -0.43 -5.83 13.00
C PHE A 52 -1.82 -5.62 13.59
N ASN A 53 -2.74 -5.10 12.79
CA ASN A 53 -4.05 -4.66 13.26
C ASN A 53 -5.15 -5.46 12.56
N ARG A 54 -6.23 -5.77 13.29
CA ARG A 54 -7.48 -6.31 12.76
C ARG A 54 -8.62 -5.42 13.24
N LEU A 55 -9.28 -4.77 12.30
CA LEU A 55 -10.39 -3.86 12.52
C LEU A 55 -11.69 -4.46 11.98
N ASN A 56 -12.71 -4.56 12.82
CA ASN A 56 -14.08 -4.68 12.34
C ASN A 56 -14.60 -3.25 12.04
N PRO A 57 -14.79 -2.88 10.77
CA PRO A 57 -15.13 -1.51 10.40
C PRO A 57 -16.55 -1.11 10.84
N VAL A 58 -17.45 -2.09 11.05
CA VAL A 58 -18.84 -1.85 11.43
C VAL A 58 -18.98 -1.64 12.94
N THR A 59 -18.29 -2.45 13.75
CA THR A 59 -18.37 -2.35 15.21
C THR A 59 -17.33 -1.41 15.81
N GLY A 60 -16.27 -1.09 15.04
CA GLY A 60 -15.10 -0.35 15.53
C GLY A 60 -14.15 -1.20 16.39
N GLU A 61 -14.40 -2.49 16.54
CA GLU A 61 -13.53 -3.38 17.32
C GLU A 61 -12.15 -3.46 16.64
N LEU A 62 -11.12 -3.09 17.40
CA LEU A 62 -9.74 -3.10 16.94
C LEU A 62 -8.90 -4.00 17.84
N ARG A 63 -8.31 -5.03 17.24
CA ARG A 63 -7.29 -5.86 17.88
C ARG A 63 -5.92 -5.55 17.27
N LYS A 64 -4.89 -5.46 18.13
CA LYS A 64 -3.51 -5.23 17.72
C LYS A 64 -2.59 -6.33 18.24
N VAL A 65 -1.71 -6.82 17.39
CA VAL A 65 -0.59 -7.69 17.76
C VAL A 65 0.68 -6.87 17.63
N ASN A 66 1.30 -6.51 18.76
CA ASN A 66 2.52 -5.72 18.78
C ASN A 66 3.75 -6.61 18.64
N LYS A 67 4.57 -6.34 17.62
CA LYS A 67 5.85 -7.01 17.38
C LYS A 67 7.03 -6.04 17.38
N GLY A 68 6.77 -4.77 17.71
CA GLY A 68 7.72 -3.68 17.68
C GLY A 68 8.01 -3.17 16.27
N ILE A 69 8.72 -2.06 16.20
CA ILE A 69 9.08 -1.37 14.95
C ILE A 69 9.76 -2.32 13.97
N GLY A 70 9.45 -2.14 12.69
CA GLY A 70 10.04 -2.86 11.56
C GLY A 70 9.13 -3.94 10.98
N VAL A 71 7.87 -4.04 11.42
CA VAL A 71 6.82 -4.75 10.68
C VAL A 71 6.45 -3.97 9.43
N GLN A 72 6.16 -4.64 8.31
CA GLN A 72 5.90 -3.93 7.04
C GLN A 72 4.59 -4.30 6.35
N PHE A 73 4.24 -5.59 6.31
CA PHE A 73 3.07 -6.06 5.58
C PHE A 73 2.38 -7.22 6.28
N ILE A 74 1.11 -7.44 5.95
CA ILE A 74 0.31 -8.58 6.39
C ILE A 74 -0.48 -9.16 5.22
N ILE A 75 -0.15 -10.39 4.84
CA ILE A 75 -0.74 -11.07 3.68
C ILE A 75 -1.28 -12.43 4.14
N PRO A 76 -2.49 -12.85 3.76
CA PRO A 76 -3.00 -14.17 4.13
C PRO A 76 -2.08 -15.29 3.66
N TYR A 77 -1.90 -16.30 4.51
CA TYR A 77 -1.19 -17.51 4.15
C TYR A 77 -2.13 -18.51 3.47
N ALA A 78 -1.79 -18.91 2.25
CA ALA A 78 -2.66 -19.72 1.38
C ALA A 78 -2.62 -21.22 1.71
N ASP A 79 -2.85 -21.59 2.97
CA ASP A 79 -2.93 -23.00 3.41
C ASP A 79 -4.19 -23.32 4.24
N GLY A 80 -5.13 -22.37 4.32
CA GLY A 80 -6.39 -22.52 5.04
C GLY A 80 -6.26 -22.43 6.57
N SER A 81 -5.08 -22.17 7.12
CA SER A 81 -4.90 -22.12 8.57
C SER A 81 -5.36 -20.80 9.22
N GLY A 82 -5.69 -19.78 8.44
CA GLY A 82 -5.94 -18.41 8.92
C GLY A 82 -4.67 -17.67 9.39
N ASN A 83 -3.48 -18.20 9.09
CA ASN A 83 -2.22 -17.52 9.38
C ASN A 83 -1.91 -16.47 8.30
N PHE A 84 -0.90 -15.65 8.57
CA PHE A 84 -0.43 -14.60 7.67
C PHE A 84 1.06 -14.76 7.37
N ILE A 85 1.47 -14.41 6.16
CA ILE A 85 2.86 -14.02 5.87
C ILE A 85 3.01 -12.56 6.28
N THR A 86 3.99 -12.30 7.12
CA THR A 86 4.35 -10.96 7.55
C THR A 86 5.87 -10.79 7.51
N SER A 87 6.34 -9.62 7.91
CA SER A 87 7.77 -9.40 8.11
C SER A 87 8.04 -8.67 9.41
N ARG A 88 9.27 -8.81 9.88
CA ARG A 88 9.88 -7.85 10.78
C ARG A 88 11.37 -7.72 10.47
N LYS A 89 11.86 -6.50 10.26
CA LYS A 89 13.20 -6.26 9.71
C LYS A 89 13.36 -7.08 8.42
N HIS A 90 14.40 -7.91 8.31
CA HIS A 90 14.64 -8.78 7.14
C HIS A 90 14.19 -10.23 7.34
N GLU A 91 13.38 -10.50 8.34
CA GLU A 91 12.77 -11.82 8.54
C GLU A 91 11.37 -11.86 7.94
N ILE A 92 11.08 -12.94 7.24
CA ILE A 92 9.74 -13.29 6.77
C ILE A 92 9.15 -14.28 7.75
N TRP A 93 7.97 -13.96 8.26
CA TRP A 93 7.31 -14.71 9.30
C TRP A 93 6.02 -15.34 8.79
N ARG A 94 5.71 -16.52 9.31
CA ARG A 94 4.33 -17.01 9.37
C ARG A 94 3.77 -16.64 10.74
N LEU A 95 2.85 -15.69 10.77
CA LEU A 95 2.17 -15.20 11.96
C LEU A 95 0.84 -15.95 12.14
N ASN A 96 0.63 -16.52 13.31
CA ASN A 96 -0.72 -16.84 13.79
C ASN A 96 -1.22 -15.63 14.57
N PHE A 97 -2.26 -14.98 14.05
CA PHE A 97 -2.79 -13.75 14.65
C PHE A 97 -3.49 -14.01 15.98
N GLU A 98 -4.11 -15.19 16.15
CA GLU A 98 -4.93 -15.50 17.31
C GLU A 98 -4.14 -15.72 18.59
N ASN A 99 -3.06 -16.49 18.51
CA ASN A 99 -2.18 -16.76 19.66
C ASN A 99 -0.89 -15.92 19.63
N GLU A 100 -0.76 -15.04 18.63
CA GLU A 100 0.33 -14.08 18.49
C GLU A 100 1.71 -14.73 18.33
N THR A 101 1.77 -16.00 17.91
CA THR A 101 3.03 -16.70 17.65
C THR A 101 3.48 -16.50 16.22
N ASN A 102 4.79 -16.43 16.01
CA ASN A 102 5.37 -16.36 14.67
C ASN A 102 6.51 -17.38 14.50
N THR A 103 6.61 -17.93 13.30
CA THR A 103 7.73 -18.79 12.90
C THR A 103 8.47 -18.11 11.75
N VAL A 104 9.80 -18.18 11.76
CA VAL A 104 10.61 -17.61 10.67
C VAL A 104 10.56 -18.56 9.48
N LEU A 105 10.05 -18.08 8.35
CA LEU A 105 10.01 -18.83 7.08
C LEU A 105 11.30 -18.62 6.28
N ALA A 106 11.79 -17.39 6.23
CA ALA A 106 12.98 -17.03 5.47
C ALA A 106 13.65 -15.78 6.06
N ARG A 107 14.91 -15.57 5.67
CA ARG A 107 15.65 -14.35 5.98
C ARG A 107 16.24 -13.79 4.71
N VAL A 108 15.91 -12.54 4.40
CA VAL A 108 16.61 -11.78 3.36
C VAL A 108 17.87 -11.20 3.98
N ARG A 109 18.96 -11.16 3.22
CA ARG A 109 20.24 -10.65 3.68
C ARG A 109 20.73 -9.59 2.70
N PRO A 110 20.26 -8.35 2.83
CA PRO A 110 20.81 -7.26 2.04
C PRO A 110 22.30 -7.07 2.32
N GLU A 111 23.02 -6.49 1.37
CA GLU A 111 24.44 -6.16 1.55
C GLU A 111 24.66 -5.14 2.67
N LEU A 112 23.70 -4.23 2.85
CA LEU A 112 23.74 -3.14 3.82
C LEU A 112 22.53 -3.21 4.78
N PRO A 113 22.45 -4.25 5.64
CA PRO A 113 21.24 -4.55 6.41
C PRO A 113 20.87 -3.47 7.44
N GLU A 114 21.81 -2.66 7.91
CA GLU A 114 21.53 -1.55 8.83
C GLU A 114 20.96 -0.31 8.13
N ARG A 115 21.04 -0.26 6.79
CA ARG A 115 20.62 0.89 5.97
C ARG A 115 19.56 0.55 4.95
N GLU A 116 19.23 -0.72 4.75
CA GLU A 116 18.21 -1.17 3.80
C GLU A 116 17.04 -1.76 4.57
N ASN A 117 15.84 -1.22 4.41
CA ASN A 117 14.64 -1.71 5.10
C ASN A 117 13.66 -2.32 4.12
N PHE A 118 12.98 -3.40 4.51
CA PHE A 118 11.78 -3.83 3.78
C PHE A 118 10.77 -2.68 3.70
N ASN A 119 10.00 -2.65 2.63
CA ASN A 119 8.85 -1.76 2.45
C ASN A 119 7.64 -2.63 2.08
N ASP A 120 6.97 -2.35 0.97
CA ASP A 120 5.81 -3.11 0.54
C ASP A 120 6.15 -4.51 -0.01
N ALA A 121 5.14 -5.39 0.03
CA ALA A 121 5.22 -6.73 -0.51
C ALA A 121 3.89 -7.22 -1.08
N LYS A 122 3.97 -8.09 -2.08
CA LYS A 122 2.80 -8.72 -2.68
C LYS A 122 3.13 -10.11 -3.18
N CYS A 123 2.14 -11.00 -3.14
CA CYS A 123 2.26 -12.29 -3.79
C CYS A 123 1.87 -12.19 -5.27
N ASP A 124 2.59 -12.91 -6.13
CA ASP A 124 2.14 -13.12 -7.50
C ASP A 124 1.06 -14.22 -7.58
N ALA A 125 0.50 -14.42 -8.78
CA ALA A 125 -0.54 -15.43 -9.03
C ALA A 125 -0.09 -16.90 -8.80
N LYS A 126 1.21 -17.15 -8.59
CA LYS A 126 1.75 -18.47 -8.22
C LYS A 126 1.97 -18.60 -6.71
N GLY A 127 1.65 -17.57 -5.92
CA GLY A 127 1.85 -17.56 -4.48
C GLY A 127 3.29 -17.23 -4.07
N ARG A 128 4.14 -16.75 -4.98
CA ARG A 128 5.51 -16.33 -4.66
C ARG A 128 5.46 -14.92 -4.10
N LEU A 129 6.11 -14.70 -2.96
CA LEU A 129 6.15 -13.40 -2.32
C LEU A 129 7.22 -12.54 -2.98
N PHE A 130 6.88 -11.31 -3.36
CA PHE A 130 7.84 -10.28 -3.75
C PHE A 130 7.88 -9.22 -2.66
N VAL A 131 9.08 -8.88 -2.19
CA VAL A 131 9.32 -7.87 -1.15
C VAL A 131 10.30 -6.84 -1.67
N GLY A 132 9.90 -5.58 -1.69
CA GLY A 132 10.77 -4.46 -2.02
C GLY A 132 11.50 -3.93 -0.79
N THR A 133 12.64 -3.30 -1.01
CA THR A 133 13.40 -2.62 0.03
C THR A 133 13.74 -1.19 -0.37
N ILE A 134 13.96 -0.34 0.63
CA ILE A 134 14.45 1.03 0.48
C ILE A 134 15.80 1.13 1.15
N LEU A 135 16.79 1.63 0.42
CA LEU A 135 18.13 1.91 0.93
C LEU A 135 18.25 3.37 1.38
N TYR A 136 18.92 3.56 2.51
CA TYR A 136 19.22 4.86 3.09
C TYR A 136 20.74 5.13 3.11
N ASP A 137 21.13 6.40 3.02
CA ASP A 137 22.51 6.83 3.26
C ASP A 137 22.82 6.87 4.77
N GLU A 138 24.05 7.24 5.11
CA GLU A 138 24.48 7.33 6.52
C GLU A 138 23.80 8.47 7.29
N GLN A 139 23.19 9.42 6.58
CA GLN A 139 22.45 10.55 7.14
C GLN A 139 20.95 10.24 7.27
N GLY A 140 20.50 9.06 6.82
CA GLY A 140 19.11 8.63 6.87
C GLY A 140 18.25 9.13 5.70
N ASN A 141 18.84 9.67 4.63
CA ASN A 141 18.10 10.03 3.43
C ASN A 141 17.92 8.82 2.53
N LYS A 142 16.77 8.75 1.82
CA LYS A 142 16.55 7.72 0.80
C LYS A 142 17.61 7.86 -0.30
N VAL A 143 18.29 6.77 -0.65
CA VAL A 143 19.20 6.72 -1.80
C VAL A 143 18.35 6.60 -3.07
N PRO A 144 18.44 7.56 -4.03
CA PRO A 144 17.73 7.44 -5.30
C PRO A 144 18.09 6.15 -6.02
N TYR A 145 17.07 5.43 -6.50
CA TYR A 145 17.24 4.10 -7.13
C TYR A 145 17.98 3.09 -6.24
N GLY A 146 17.98 3.29 -4.92
CA GLY A 146 18.55 2.36 -3.94
C GLY A 146 17.53 1.30 -3.50
N GLY A 147 18.03 0.21 -2.93
CA GLY A 147 17.24 -0.93 -2.48
C GLY A 147 17.19 -2.05 -3.52
N ALA A 148 16.31 -3.01 -3.31
CA ALA A 148 16.23 -4.21 -4.12
C ALA A 148 14.83 -4.83 -4.07
N LEU A 149 14.53 -5.65 -5.07
CA LEU A 149 13.35 -6.49 -5.09
C LEU A 149 13.79 -7.94 -4.89
N TYR A 150 13.24 -8.57 -3.86
CA TYR A 150 13.47 -9.98 -3.56
C TYR A 150 12.21 -10.78 -3.87
N ARG A 151 12.39 -11.97 -4.45
CA ARG A 151 11.33 -12.97 -4.64
C ARG A 151 11.61 -14.13 -3.69
N LEU A 152 10.57 -14.59 -3.01
CA LEU A 152 10.57 -15.79 -2.22
C LEU A 152 9.65 -16.84 -2.85
N ASP A 153 10.20 -18.03 -3.03
CA ASP A 153 9.49 -19.22 -3.50
C ASP A 153 9.77 -20.34 -2.48
N GLY A 154 8.84 -20.52 -1.53
CA GLY A 154 9.13 -21.27 -0.31
C GLY A 154 10.18 -20.56 0.56
N ASP A 155 11.25 -21.26 0.92
CA ASP A 155 12.39 -20.72 1.66
C ASP A 155 13.49 -20.14 0.74
N GLN A 156 13.36 -20.31 -0.58
CA GLN A 156 14.31 -19.80 -1.54
C GLN A 156 14.14 -18.30 -1.74
N VAL A 157 15.13 -17.53 -1.29
CA VAL A 157 15.23 -16.08 -1.53
C VAL A 157 16.07 -15.84 -2.77
N THR A 158 15.54 -15.07 -3.72
CA THR A 158 16.26 -14.60 -4.92
C THR A 158 16.14 -13.10 -5.01
N GLN A 159 17.26 -12.38 -5.06
CA GLN A 159 17.24 -10.97 -5.47
C GLN A 159 16.97 -10.93 -6.98
N VAL A 160 15.84 -10.38 -7.38
CA VAL A 160 15.39 -10.35 -8.78
C VAL A 160 15.61 -9.00 -9.46
N ALA A 161 15.83 -7.94 -8.66
CA ALA A 161 16.28 -6.65 -9.13
C ALA A 161 17.06 -5.92 -8.03
N HIS A 162 17.99 -5.05 -8.42
CA HIS A 162 18.55 -4.01 -7.57
C HIS A 162 18.01 -2.68 -8.08
N GLY A 163 17.48 -1.84 -7.20
CA GLY A 163 17.29 -0.40 -7.42
C GLY A 163 16.45 0.04 -8.61
N PHE A 164 15.90 -0.91 -9.38
CA PHE A 164 15.71 -0.82 -10.84
C PHE A 164 17.03 -0.85 -11.64
N THR A 165 17.06 -1.58 -12.76
CA THR A 165 18.31 -2.00 -13.45
C THR A 165 19.06 -0.81 -14.04
N VAL A 166 20.24 -0.51 -13.49
CA VAL A 166 21.09 0.60 -13.93
C VAL A 166 22.06 0.13 -15.02
N SER A 167 22.13 0.85 -16.13
CA SER A 167 23.22 0.72 -17.12
C SER A 167 24.55 1.03 -16.45
N ASN A 168 25.47 0.05 -16.48
CA ASN A 168 26.83 0.22 -15.95
C ASN A 168 27.63 1.32 -16.66
N GLU A 169 27.18 1.79 -17.82
CA GLU A 169 27.85 2.82 -18.62
C GLU A 169 27.35 4.24 -18.32
N THR A 170 26.08 4.39 -17.93
CA THR A 170 25.43 5.72 -17.88
C THR A 170 24.67 6.04 -16.60
N GLY A 171 24.41 5.06 -15.72
CA GLY A 171 23.58 5.29 -14.53
C GLY A 171 22.06 5.32 -14.81
N ASN A 172 21.63 5.09 -16.05
CA ASN A 172 20.20 5.13 -16.42
C ASN A 172 19.50 3.78 -16.24
N LEU A 173 18.21 3.83 -15.94
CA LEU A 173 17.33 2.67 -15.91
C LEU A 173 17.27 1.96 -17.29
N THR A 174 17.37 0.63 -17.34
CA THR A 174 17.23 -0.17 -18.58
C THR A 174 16.26 -1.34 -18.40
N ASN A 175 15.57 -1.73 -19.47
CA ASN A 175 14.59 -2.84 -19.54
C ASN A 175 13.37 -2.75 -18.61
N GLN A 176 13.13 -1.59 -17.99
CA GLN A 176 11.82 -1.25 -17.44
C GLN A 176 11.00 -0.50 -18.44
N ARG A 177 9.78 -0.97 -18.65
CA ARG A 177 8.74 -0.11 -19.18
C ARG A 177 8.16 0.65 -18.00
N VAL A 178 8.72 1.83 -17.74
CA VAL A 178 8.08 2.81 -16.87
C VAL A 178 6.67 3.02 -17.44
N LEU A 179 5.65 2.69 -16.63
CA LEU A 179 4.27 2.87 -17.07
C LEU A 179 3.96 4.37 -17.12
N ILE A 180 4.19 5.06 -16.01
CA ILE A 180 4.15 6.52 -15.90
C ILE A 180 5.28 6.96 -14.99
N ASP A 181 6.00 7.98 -15.42
CA ASP A 181 6.97 8.68 -14.59
C ASP A 181 6.26 9.85 -13.88
N CYS A 182 6.17 9.77 -12.55
CA CYS A 182 5.46 10.77 -11.76
C CYS A 182 6.23 12.10 -11.67
N ASP A 183 7.54 12.11 -11.95
CA ASP A 183 8.34 13.34 -11.93
C ASP A 183 8.16 14.16 -13.21
N THR A 184 7.84 13.50 -14.33
CA THR A 184 7.75 14.14 -15.65
C THR A 184 6.34 14.20 -16.23
N SER A 185 5.41 13.38 -15.72
CA SER A 185 4.02 13.40 -16.18
C SER A 185 3.26 14.63 -15.68
N PRO A 186 2.48 15.32 -16.54
CA PRO A 186 1.68 16.48 -16.15
C PRO A 186 0.48 16.12 -15.25
N ASP A 187 0.18 14.83 -15.09
CA ASP A 187 -0.91 14.36 -14.22
C ASP A 187 -0.54 14.42 -12.73
N PHE A 188 0.76 14.59 -12.44
CA PHE A 188 1.32 14.59 -11.09
C PHE A 188 1.84 15.97 -10.70
N VAL A 189 1.80 16.25 -9.40
CA VAL A 189 2.32 17.49 -8.80
C VAL A 189 3.65 17.24 -8.10
N PRO A 190 4.56 18.23 -8.04
CA PRO A 190 5.80 18.08 -7.30
C PRO A 190 5.56 17.66 -5.85
N GLU A 191 6.44 16.81 -5.33
CA GLU A 191 6.45 16.31 -3.94
C GLU A 191 5.29 15.37 -3.56
N GLU A 192 4.50 14.88 -4.51
CA GLU A 192 3.67 13.69 -4.31
C GLU A 192 4.38 12.45 -4.85
N PHE A 193 4.15 11.29 -4.21
CA PHE A 193 4.79 10.04 -4.62
C PHE A 193 3.76 8.92 -4.72
N PRO A 194 3.84 8.05 -5.74
CA PRO A 194 3.03 6.85 -5.76
C PRO A 194 3.46 5.93 -4.61
N ASP A 195 2.49 5.35 -3.92
CA ASP A 195 2.75 4.42 -2.83
C ASP A 195 2.00 3.10 -3.09
N GLY A 196 1.21 2.59 -2.14
CA GLY A 196 0.46 1.36 -2.30
C GLY A 196 -0.52 1.38 -3.48
N LEU A 197 -0.60 0.24 -4.19
CA LEU A 197 -1.43 0.08 -5.38
C LEU A 197 -2.22 -1.23 -5.44
N ILE A 198 -3.31 -1.19 -6.20
CA ILE A 198 -4.11 -2.35 -6.59
C ILE A 198 -4.49 -2.27 -8.07
N VAL A 199 -4.86 -3.42 -8.64
CA VAL A 199 -5.37 -3.52 -10.02
C VAL A 199 -6.80 -4.04 -9.96
N ASP A 200 -7.74 -3.33 -10.59
CA ASP A 200 -9.13 -3.77 -10.66
C ASP A 200 -9.36 -4.81 -11.78
N LYS A 201 -10.56 -5.41 -11.85
CA LYS A 201 -10.85 -6.43 -12.89
C LYS A 201 -10.82 -5.91 -14.32
N GLN A 202 -10.95 -4.60 -14.57
CA GLN A 202 -10.79 -4.06 -15.92
C GLN A 202 -9.33 -3.79 -16.26
N GLY A 203 -8.40 -3.94 -15.30
CA GLY A 203 -6.99 -3.70 -15.51
C GLY A 203 -6.56 -2.27 -15.21
N PHE A 204 -7.43 -1.42 -14.66
CA PHE A 204 -7.00 -0.11 -14.17
C PHE A 204 -6.21 -0.26 -12.88
N ILE A 205 -5.20 0.60 -12.74
CA ILE A 205 -4.35 0.64 -11.55
C ILE A 205 -4.86 1.77 -10.66
N TRP A 206 -5.11 1.47 -9.39
CA TRP A 206 -5.44 2.47 -8.39
C TRP A 206 -4.25 2.64 -7.45
N ILE A 207 -3.84 3.88 -7.22
CA ILE A 207 -2.64 4.22 -6.45
C ILE A 207 -2.98 5.26 -5.38
N ALA A 208 -2.58 5.00 -4.13
CA ALA A 208 -2.55 6.00 -3.07
C ALA A 208 -1.37 6.95 -3.30
N MET A 209 -1.62 8.25 -3.29
CA MET A 209 -0.58 9.25 -3.54
C MET A 209 -0.08 9.83 -2.22
N TRP A 210 1.10 9.39 -1.78
CA TRP A 210 1.79 9.94 -0.63
C TRP A 210 1.97 11.45 -0.80
N ASN A 211 1.57 12.22 0.21
CA ASN A 211 1.55 13.69 0.21
C ASN A 211 0.62 14.33 -0.86
N GLY A 212 -0.11 13.53 -1.65
CA GLY A 212 -0.99 13.99 -2.73
C GLY A 212 -2.44 14.24 -2.31
N SER A 213 -2.84 13.85 -1.09
CA SER A 213 -4.24 13.95 -0.62
C SER A 213 -5.27 13.33 -1.59
N ARG A 214 -4.89 12.28 -2.31
CA ARG A 214 -5.71 11.67 -3.36
C ARG A 214 -5.37 10.19 -3.60
N VAL A 215 -6.33 9.50 -4.18
CA VAL A 215 -6.12 8.22 -4.86
C VAL A 215 -6.35 8.45 -6.34
N VAL A 216 -5.45 8.00 -7.19
CA VAL A 216 -5.56 8.13 -8.65
C VAL A 216 -5.89 6.79 -9.31
N LYS A 217 -6.65 6.85 -10.40
CA LYS A 217 -6.91 5.72 -11.28
C LYS A 217 -6.13 5.93 -12.57
N ILE A 218 -5.32 4.95 -12.94
CA ILE A 218 -4.47 4.94 -14.12
C ILE A 218 -4.98 3.90 -15.10
N ASP A 219 -5.07 4.32 -16.35
CA ASP A 219 -5.23 3.43 -17.49
C ASP A 219 -3.83 3.01 -17.96
N ALA A 220 -3.54 1.71 -17.84
CA ALA A 220 -2.23 1.17 -18.15
C ALA A 220 -1.93 1.15 -19.66
N ASP A 221 -2.96 1.12 -20.51
CA ASP A 221 -2.78 1.16 -21.97
C ASP A 221 -2.52 2.59 -22.44
N LEU A 222 -3.17 3.57 -21.82
CA LEU A 222 -3.00 4.99 -22.12
C LEU A 222 -1.85 5.65 -21.36
N ALA A 223 -1.28 4.98 -20.34
CA ALA A 223 -0.21 5.50 -19.50
C ALA A 223 -0.53 6.92 -18.95
N ARG A 224 -1.75 7.11 -18.43
CA ARG A 224 -2.17 8.38 -17.84
C ARG A 224 -3.17 8.20 -16.71
N VAL A 225 -3.29 9.22 -15.88
CA VAL A 225 -4.38 9.32 -14.90
C VAL A 225 -5.68 9.56 -15.67
N VAL A 226 -6.63 8.65 -15.49
CA VAL A 226 -7.98 8.75 -16.06
C VAL A 226 -9.01 9.18 -15.02
N ASP A 227 -8.64 9.16 -13.73
CA ASP A 227 -9.52 9.55 -12.64
C ASP A 227 -8.80 9.82 -11.33
N GLN A 228 -9.51 10.43 -10.38
CA GLN A 228 -9.03 10.59 -9.01
C GLN A 228 -10.16 10.77 -8.00
N VAL A 229 -9.90 10.33 -6.78
CA VAL A 229 -10.70 10.64 -5.59
C VAL A 229 -9.87 11.53 -4.67
N ARG A 230 -10.38 12.72 -4.35
CA ARG A 230 -9.76 13.63 -3.39
C ARG A 230 -10.08 13.22 -1.96
N LEU A 231 -9.08 13.29 -1.10
CA LEU A 231 -9.15 13.00 0.33
C LEU A 231 -8.82 14.29 1.09
N GLU A 232 -9.75 15.23 1.10
CA GLU A 232 -9.52 16.62 1.53
C GLU A 232 -8.99 16.73 2.96
N ASN A 233 -9.40 15.82 3.83
CA ASN A 233 -9.03 15.79 5.25
C ASN A 233 -7.79 14.92 5.55
N VAL A 234 -7.09 14.44 4.52
CA VAL A 234 -5.89 13.61 4.66
C VAL A 234 -4.77 14.19 3.81
N THR A 235 -3.59 14.30 4.39
CA THR A 235 -2.36 14.71 3.73
C THR A 235 -1.68 13.51 3.06
N ILE A 236 -1.53 12.41 3.80
CA ILE A 236 -0.76 11.22 3.38
C ILE A 236 -1.64 9.96 3.33
N PRO A 237 -2.30 9.70 2.19
CA PRO A 237 -2.74 8.35 1.82
C PRO A 237 -1.52 7.48 1.52
N SER A 238 -1.51 6.24 2.00
CA SER A 238 -0.34 5.35 1.90
C SER A 238 -0.62 4.08 1.10
N SER A 239 -1.78 3.46 1.25
CA SER A 239 -2.13 2.25 0.52
C SER A 239 -3.63 2.01 0.48
N LEU A 240 -4.05 1.00 -0.27
CA LEU A 240 -5.46 0.68 -0.46
C LEU A 240 -5.72 -0.81 -0.72
N ALA A 241 -6.89 -1.26 -0.28
CA ALA A 241 -7.41 -2.58 -0.56
C ALA A 241 -8.90 -2.52 -0.91
N PRO A 242 -9.38 -3.37 -1.82
CA PRO A 242 -10.80 -3.47 -2.05
C PRO A 242 -11.52 -4.03 -0.82
N GLY A 243 -12.75 -3.60 -0.59
CA GLY A 243 -13.55 -4.10 0.51
C GLY A 243 -14.99 -3.67 0.45
N TYR A 244 -15.74 -4.07 1.48
CA TYR A 244 -17.16 -3.79 1.60
C TYR A 244 -17.46 -3.17 2.96
N TYR A 245 -18.19 -2.05 2.96
CA TYR A 245 -18.51 -1.33 4.18
C TYR A 245 -19.92 -0.74 4.14
N GLN A 246 -20.73 -1.08 5.15
CA GLN A 246 -22.09 -0.55 5.35
C GLN A 246 -22.97 -0.58 4.10
N GLY A 247 -22.99 -1.69 3.36
CA GLY A 247 -23.83 -1.79 2.16
C GLY A 247 -23.14 -1.38 0.86
N ASN A 248 -21.87 -1.00 0.87
CA ASN A 248 -21.20 -0.42 -0.28
C ASN A 248 -19.86 -1.11 -0.55
N ASP A 249 -19.67 -1.54 -1.79
CA ASP A 249 -18.34 -1.88 -2.30
C ASP A 249 -17.46 -0.63 -2.38
N GLY A 250 -16.18 -0.80 -2.12
CA GLY A 250 -15.27 0.31 -1.94
C GLY A 250 -13.81 -0.08 -1.86
N TYR A 251 -13.03 0.92 -1.47
CA TYR A 251 -11.63 0.78 -1.12
C TYR A 251 -11.43 1.22 0.32
N PHE A 252 -10.84 0.36 1.13
CA PHE A 252 -10.22 0.79 2.38
C PHE A 252 -8.89 1.45 2.05
N ILE A 253 -8.65 2.62 2.63
CA ILE A 253 -7.43 3.41 2.44
C ILE A 253 -6.73 3.52 3.80
N THR A 254 -5.46 3.13 3.84
CA THR A 254 -4.58 3.45 4.95
C THR A 254 -3.97 4.83 4.75
N THR A 255 -3.71 5.52 5.84
CA THR A 255 -3.11 6.86 5.83
C THR A 255 -2.05 6.95 6.93
N ALA A 256 -1.29 8.05 6.94
CA ALA A 256 -0.18 8.23 7.86
C ALA A 256 -0.13 9.63 8.46
N THR A 257 0.50 9.74 9.63
CA THR A 257 0.85 11.01 10.28
C THR A 257 2.35 11.32 10.23
N VAL A 258 3.17 10.32 9.89
CA VAL A 258 4.63 10.45 9.89
C VAL A 258 5.11 11.61 9.02
N GLY A 259 6.01 12.41 9.56
CA GLY A 259 6.61 13.56 8.86
C GLY A 259 5.71 14.78 8.74
N ILE A 260 4.43 14.69 9.14
CA ILE A 260 3.53 15.84 9.17
C ILE A 260 3.77 16.62 10.47
N PRO A 261 4.12 17.91 10.41
CA PRO A 261 4.20 18.75 11.61
C PRO A 261 2.84 18.83 12.33
N PRO A 262 2.80 18.86 13.68
CA PRO A 262 1.54 18.87 14.43
C PRO A 262 0.54 19.95 14.00
N GLU A 263 1.02 21.14 13.63
CA GLU A 263 0.21 22.27 13.18
C GLU A 263 -0.37 22.12 11.76
N LYS A 264 0.10 21.12 10.99
CA LYS A 264 -0.37 20.81 9.64
C LYS A 264 -1.21 19.53 9.58
N LEU A 265 -1.34 18.79 10.67
CA LEU A 265 -2.17 17.59 10.73
C LEU A 265 -3.61 17.94 10.38
N ARG A 266 -4.19 17.15 9.48
CA ARG A 266 -5.60 17.22 9.12
C ARG A 266 -6.41 16.23 9.97
N PRO A 267 -7.74 16.42 10.09
CA PRO A 267 -8.55 15.65 11.03
C PRO A 267 -8.54 14.12 10.83
N ASP A 268 -8.27 13.67 9.61
CA ASP A 268 -8.35 12.26 9.24
C ASP A 268 -6.96 11.64 8.96
N ASP A 269 -5.86 12.38 9.18
CA ASP A 269 -4.49 11.86 9.03
C ASP A 269 -4.24 10.68 9.99
N GLY A 270 -3.67 9.59 9.45
CA GLY A 270 -3.42 8.33 10.15
C GLY A 270 -4.64 7.42 10.33
N LYS A 271 -5.86 7.89 10.01
CA LYS A 271 -7.08 7.06 10.13
C LYS A 271 -7.29 6.15 8.93
N ILE A 272 -8.11 5.12 9.11
CA ILE A 272 -8.61 4.29 8.01
C ILE A 272 -9.83 4.95 7.37
N LEU A 273 -9.79 5.10 6.05
CA LEU A 273 -10.93 5.56 5.26
C LEU A 273 -11.56 4.43 4.47
N HIS A 274 -12.81 4.60 4.09
CA HIS A 274 -13.49 3.81 3.08
C HIS A 274 -14.04 4.74 1.99
N ILE A 275 -13.65 4.49 0.75
CA ILE A 275 -14.15 5.19 -0.44
C ILE A 275 -15.18 4.30 -1.13
N SER A 276 -16.38 4.80 -1.37
CA SER A 276 -17.39 4.15 -2.23
C SER A 276 -17.94 5.12 -3.28
N PHE A 277 -18.81 4.62 -4.17
CA PHE A 277 -19.29 5.37 -5.34
C PHE A 277 -20.81 5.27 -5.48
N GLN A 278 -21.51 6.39 -5.68
CA GLN A 278 -22.98 6.40 -5.83
C GLN A 278 -23.44 5.76 -7.15
N GLY A 279 -24.36 4.80 -7.08
CA GLY A 279 -25.08 4.29 -8.26
C GLY A 279 -24.33 3.26 -9.11
N GLY A 280 -23.34 2.57 -8.56
CA GLY A 280 -22.67 1.47 -9.26
C GLY A 280 -22.23 0.36 -8.32
N GLU A 281 -22.44 -0.89 -8.73
CA GLU A 281 -21.61 -2.01 -8.30
C GLU A 281 -20.16 -1.67 -8.64
N MET A 282 -19.24 -1.82 -7.68
CA MET A 282 -17.84 -1.70 -8.03
C MET A 282 -17.28 -3.01 -8.55
N HIS A 283 -16.44 -2.80 -9.56
CA HIS A 283 -15.47 -3.68 -10.16
C HIS A 283 -14.87 -4.68 -9.17
N THR A 284 -15.49 -5.86 -9.11
CA THR A 284 -14.98 -7.03 -8.39
C THR A 284 -13.48 -7.23 -8.70
N PHE A 285 -12.68 -7.80 -7.80
CA PHE A 285 -11.22 -8.01 -8.01
C PHE A 285 -10.95 -9.45 -8.43
N LYS A 286 -9.90 -9.69 -9.23
CA LYS A 286 -9.44 -11.06 -9.43
C LYS A 286 -8.93 -11.56 -8.06
N PRO A 287 -9.47 -12.67 -7.52
CA PRO A 287 -8.97 -13.24 -6.28
C PRO A 287 -7.50 -13.63 -6.39
#